data_AF-A0A7S2LMJ9-F1
#
_entry.id   AF-A0A7S2LMJ9-F1
#
_cell.length_a   1.000
_cell.length_b   1.000
_cell.length_c   1.000
_cell.angle_alpha   90.00
_cell.angle_beta   90.00
_cell.angle_gamma   90.00
#
_symmetry.space_group_name_H-M   'P 1'
#
loop_
_entity.id
_entity.type
_entity.pdbx_description
1 polymer ?
#
loop_
_entity_poly.entity_id
_entity_poly.type
_entity_poly.pdbx_seq_one_letter_code
_entity_poly.pdbx_strand_id
1 'polypeptide(L)'
;ARMLPNVCALSHEFSILAGKVEDGCTDKMNAQSVSYTLLRFIRLVSSPKRPIMLFLDDLQWADDTALDVIHTFLSDRMGSCMFFVGTYRDNEVQIGHALFDLMERLEISNVPLNKVSLTGLDQEHLNEMISDALCLYPRISKSLSDIVFQKTKGNPFFVLEFMQSLQSRGLLQYDSCQKRWVWNEDTIRAEEITDNVLQLLSSKMNRLSKDMQSLLKVMACFGTSTNESVIGYLSESPEYLGLRNGLEGA
;
A
#
# COMPACT_ATOMS: atom_id res chain seq x y z
N ALA A 1 4.04 1.73 1.06
CA ALA A 1 4.72 2.34 -0.10
C ALA A 1 3.93 3.59 -0.46
N ARG A 2 4.43 4.79 -0.12
CA ARG A 2 3.82 6.04 -0.60
C ARG A 2 4.07 6.10 -2.11
N MET A 3 3.04 5.83 -2.91
CA MET A 3 3.09 5.90 -4.38
C MET A 3 3.01 7.34 -4.89
N LEU A 4 2.63 8.30 -4.05
CA LEU A 4 2.59 9.72 -4.41
C LEU A 4 3.81 10.43 -3.82
N PRO A 5 4.77 10.87 -4.65
CA PRO A 5 5.79 11.82 -4.23
C PRO A 5 5.08 13.08 -3.73
N ASN A 6 5.68 13.76 -2.75
CA ASN A 6 5.25 15.10 -2.40
C ASN A 6 5.33 15.96 -3.68
N VAL A 7 4.20 16.45 -4.18
CA VAL A 7 4.13 17.16 -5.47
C VAL A 7 5.01 18.42 -5.43
N CYS A 8 5.22 19.00 -4.24
CA CYS A 8 6.18 20.09 -4.05
C CYS A 8 7.63 19.65 -4.34
N ALA A 9 8.00 18.40 -4.06
CA ALA A 9 9.34 17.87 -4.38
C ALA A 9 9.54 17.68 -5.90
N LEU A 10 8.48 17.29 -6.63
CA LEU A 10 8.51 17.16 -8.09
C LEU A 10 8.58 18.52 -8.81
N SER A 11 8.14 19.59 -8.17
CA SER A 11 8.12 20.93 -8.78
C SER A 11 9.49 21.41 -9.25
N HIS A 12 10.57 21.03 -8.55
CA HIS A 12 11.93 21.41 -8.90
C HIS A 12 12.44 20.65 -10.15
N GLU A 13 12.00 19.41 -10.37
CA GLU A 13 12.37 18.63 -11.56
C GLU A 13 11.57 19.08 -12.79
N PHE A 14 10.29 19.41 -12.61
CA PHE A 14 9.44 19.89 -13.70
C PHE A 14 9.74 21.33 -14.13
N SER A 15 10.27 22.18 -13.26
CA SER A 15 10.72 23.53 -13.62
C SER A 15 11.91 23.52 -14.60
N ILE A 16 12.71 22.44 -14.60
CA ILE A 16 13.77 22.23 -15.60
C ILE A 16 13.17 21.88 -16.97
N LEU A 17 12.06 21.15 -17.01
CA LEU A 17 11.34 20.75 -18.22
C LEU A 17 10.45 21.86 -18.80
N ALA A 18 9.94 22.76 -17.97
CA ALA A 18 9.00 23.81 -18.36
C ALA A 18 9.65 25.07 -18.96
N GLY A 19 10.98 25.19 -18.92
CA GLY A 19 11.70 26.39 -19.34
C GLY A 19 11.56 27.53 -18.33
N LYS A 20 12.67 28.24 -18.05
CA LYS A 20 12.75 29.30 -17.03
C LYS A 20 11.59 30.28 -17.13
N VAL A 21 10.73 30.27 -16.12
CA VAL A 21 9.88 31.41 -15.75
C VAL A 21 10.47 31.98 -14.47
N GLU A 22 11.22 33.07 -14.61
CA GLU A 22 11.61 33.93 -13.48
C GLU A 22 10.37 34.75 -13.09
N ASP A 23 9.80 34.48 -11.90
CA ASP A 23 9.47 35.49 -10.89
C ASP A 23 8.65 34.91 -9.71
N GLY A 24 9.21 35.03 -8.50
CA GLY A 24 8.56 35.48 -7.27
C GLY A 24 7.15 35.04 -6.88
N CYS A 25 6.84 33.75 -6.77
CA CYS A 25 5.81 33.21 -5.83
C CYS A 25 5.94 31.68 -5.72
N THR A 26 6.99 31.18 -5.06
CA THR A 26 7.58 29.86 -5.36
C THR A 26 6.79 28.62 -4.96
N ASP A 27 5.76 28.68 -4.11
CA ASP A 27 5.01 27.46 -3.73
C ASP A 27 3.68 27.26 -4.49
N LYS A 28 2.92 28.33 -4.78
CA LYS A 28 1.60 28.19 -5.44
C LYS A 28 1.67 28.22 -6.97
N MET A 29 2.68 28.84 -7.58
CA MET A 29 2.85 28.90 -9.05
C MET A 29 3.33 27.56 -9.66
N ASN A 30 3.90 26.66 -8.85
CA ASN A 30 4.44 25.40 -9.33
C ASN A 30 3.37 24.32 -9.55
N ALA A 31 2.41 24.20 -8.62
CA ALA A 31 1.37 23.16 -8.69
C ALA A 31 0.45 23.32 -9.91
N GLN A 32 0.05 24.56 -10.23
CA GLN A 32 -0.79 24.83 -11.40
C GLN A 32 -0.09 24.48 -12.72
N SER A 33 1.21 24.75 -12.81
CA SER A 33 2.03 24.42 -13.99
C SER A 33 2.19 22.90 -14.16
N VAL A 34 2.37 22.18 -13.04
CA VAL A 34 2.43 20.71 -13.02
C VAL A 34 1.08 20.11 -13.43
N SER A 35 -0.03 20.57 -12.84
CA SER A 35 -1.39 20.16 -13.23
C SER A 35 -1.65 20.38 -14.71
N TYR A 36 -1.33 21.56 -15.23
CA TYR A 36 -1.56 21.86 -16.64
C TYR A 36 -0.73 20.95 -17.57
N THR A 37 0.54 20.72 -17.24
CA THR A 37 1.44 19.88 -18.04
C THR A 37 0.99 18.43 -18.04
N LEU A 38 0.68 17.88 -16.87
CA LEU A 38 0.22 16.49 -16.74
C LEU A 38 -1.14 16.29 -17.43
N LEU A 39 -2.05 17.28 -17.33
CA LEU A 39 -3.35 17.22 -18.00
C LEU A 39 -3.18 17.18 -19.51
N ARG A 40 -2.31 18.05 -20.04
CA ARG A 40 -2.01 18.09 -21.46
C ARG A 40 -1.37 16.79 -21.93
N PHE A 41 -0.47 16.22 -21.14
CA PHE A 41 0.12 14.91 -21.41
C PHE A 41 -0.96 13.83 -21.48
N ILE A 42 -1.84 13.72 -20.47
CA ILE A 42 -2.94 12.74 -20.44
C ILE A 42 -3.84 12.89 -21.66
N ARG A 43 -4.18 14.12 -22.07
CA ARG A 43 -4.97 14.36 -23.30
C ARG A 43 -4.25 13.91 -24.58
N LEU A 44 -2.93 14.04 -24.65
CA LEU A 44 -2.14 13.60 -25.81
C LEU A 44 -2.05 12.08 -25.90
N VAL A 45 -1.94 11.40 -24.76
CA VAL A 45 -1.75 9.94 -24.73
C VAL A 45 -3.07 9.16 -24.63
N SER A 46 -4.16 9.79 -24.19
CA SER A 46 -5.50 9.16 -24.13
C SER A 46 -6.31 9.42 -25.38
N SER A 47 -7.06 8.40 -25.80
CA SER A 47 -8.07 8.53 -26.87
C SER A 47 -9.14 7.45 -26.68
N PRO A 48 -10.30 7.54 -27.37
CA PRO A 48 -11.31 6.48 -27.30
C PRO A 48 -10.79 5.10 -27.73
N LYS A 49 -9.75 5.06 -28.57
CA LYS A 49 -9.09 3.81 -29.00
C LYS A 49 -7.99 3.35 -28.04
N ARG A 50 -7.55 4.21 -27.12
CA ARG A 50 -6.46 3.99 -26.16
C ARG A 50 -6.79 4.70 -24.84
N PRO A 51 -7.75 4.18 -24.06
CA PRO A 51 -8.06 4.75 -22.75
C PRO A 51 -6.89 4.53 -21.78
N ILE A 52 -6.75 5.43 -20.82
CA ILE A 52 -5.73 5.35 -19.77
C ILE A 52 -6.39 4.99 -18.45
N MET A 53 -5.79 4.04 -17.72
CA MET A 53 -6.17 3.76 -16.33
C MET A 53 -5.12 4.35 -15.41
N LEU A 54 -5.54 5.22 -14.49
CA LEU A 54 -4.70 5.76 -13.43
C LEU A 54 -5.11 5.13 -12.10
N PHE A 55 -4.20 4.38 -11.48
CA PHE A 55 -4.38 3.79 -10.17
C PHE A 55 -3.48 4.48 -9.15
N LEU A 56 -4.07 5.02 -8.09
CA LEU A 56 -3.36 5.65 -6.97
C LEU A 56 -3.69 4.96 -5.67
N ASP A 57 -2.65 4.53 -4.96
CA ASP A 57 -2.76 3.85 -3.67
C ASP A 57 -2.58 4.83 -2.49
N ASP A 58 -3.21 4.52 -1.35
CA ASP A 58 -3.11 5.27 -0.09
C ASP A 58 -3.44 6.78 -0.21
N LEU A 59 -4.57 7.14 -0.83
CA LEU A 59 -4.98 8.55 -1.01
C LEU A 59 -5.15 9.32 0.30
N GLN A 60 -5.36 8.64 1.43
CA GLN A 60 -5.43 9.27 2.75
C GLN A 60 -4.13 9.99 3.16
N TRP A 61 -3.00 9.71 2.49
CA TRP A 61 -1.73 10.36 2.77
C TRP A 61 -1.37 11.47 1.77
N ALA A 62 -2.23 11.74 0.79
CA ALA A 62 -2.03 12.84 -0.15
C ALA A 62 -2.24 14.20 0.53
N ASP A 63 -1.42 15.18 0.15
CA ASP A 63 -1.61 16.56 0.59
C ASP A 63 -2.69 17.27 -0.24
N ASP A 64 -3.15 18.43 0.24
CA ASP A 64 -4.21 19.20 -0.43
C ASP A 64 -3.85 19.56 -1.88
N THR A 65 -2.57 19.86 -2.12
CA THR A 65 -2.04 20.16 -3.45
C THR A 65 -2.21 18.97 -4.40
N ALA A 66 -1.84 17.76 -3.99
CA ALA A 66 -2.04 16.56 -4.79
C ALA A 66 -3.52 16.25 -5.03
N LEU A 67 -4.38 16.47 -4.03
CA LEU A 67 -5.82 16.28 -4.19
C LEU A 67 -6.45 17.30 -5.15
N ASP A 68 -6.00 18.55 -5.15
CA ASP A 68 -6.42 19.59 -6.09
C ASP A 68 -5.96 19.29 -7.53
N VAL A 69 -4.76 18.75 -7.66
CA VAL A 69 -4.21 18.24 -8.93
C VAL A 69 -5.11 17.10 -9.45
N ILE A 70 -5.45 16.11 -8.61
CA ILE A 70 -6.38 15.01 -8.95
C ILE A 70 -7.76 15.55 -9.36
N HIS A 71 -8.32 16.48 -8.60
CA HIS A 71 -9.60 17.12 -8.94
C HIS A 71 -9.57 17.73 -10.34
N THR A 72 -8.50 18.45 -10.66
CA THR A 72 -8.35 19.13 -11.96
C THR A 72 -8.35 18.15 -13.13
N PHE A 73 -7.72 16.97 -12.99
CA PHE A 73 -7.71 15.95 -14.03
C PHE A 73 -9.07 15.27 -14.22
N LEU A 74 -9.72 14.92 -13.12
CA LEU A 74 -10.97 14.16 -13.15
C LEU A 74 -12.14 15.03 -13.61
N SER A 75 -12.11 16.32 -13.32
CA SER A 75 -13.12 17.29 -13.75
C SER A 75 -12.91 17.78 -15.19
N ASP A 76 -11.88 17.33 -15.89
CA ASP A 76 -11.63 17.70 -17.28
C ASP A 76 -12.64 17.09 -18.25
N ARG A 77 -13.44 17.94 -18.91
CA ARG A 77 -14.45 17.52 -19.89
C ARG A 77 -13.97 17.55 -21.33
N MET A 78 -12.73 17.95 -21.59
CA MET A 78 -12.22 18.19 -22.94
C MET A 78 -11.78 16.91 -23.69
N GLY A 79 -12.30 15.74 -23.30
CA GLY A 79 -12.15 14.50 -24.06
C GLY A 79 -11.04 13.55 -23.61
N SER A 80 -10.61 13.62 -22.35
CA SER A 80 -9.74 12.59 -21.76
C SER A 80 -10.53 11.27 -21.61
N CYS A 81 -10.01 10.20 -22.22
CA CYS A 81 -10.54 8.85 -22.00
C CYS A 81 -9.76 8.20 -20.86
N MET A 82 -10.12 8.55 -19.63
CA MET A 82 -9.42 8.11 -18.44
C MET A 82 -10.35 7.36 -17.48
N PHE A 83 -9.84 6.28 -16.89
CA PHE A 83 -10.45 5.59 -15.77
C PHE A 83 -9.56 5.74 -14.54
N PHE A 84 -10.10 6.31 -13.47
CA PHE A 84 -9.36 6.55 -12.24
C PHE A 84 -9.80 5.59 -11.14
N VAL A 85 -8.82 5.00 -10.46
CA VAL A 85 -9.04 4.17 -9.28
C VAL A 85 -8.15 4.70 -8.16
N GLY A 86 -8.79 5.16 -7.09
CA GLY A 86 -8.13 5.55 -5.86
C GLY A 86 -8.48 4.56 -4.76
N THR A 87 -7.48 4.15 -3.97
CA THR A 87 -7.72 3.41 -2.72
C THR A 87 -7.46 4.34 -1.54
N TYR A 88 -8.16 4.09 -0.44
CA TYR A 88 -7.85 4.71 0.83
C TYR A 88 -8.32 3.82 1.98
N ARG A 89 -7.80 4.08 3.18
CA ARG A 89 -8.21 3.37 4.40
C ARG A 89 -9.25 4.18 5.15
N ASP A 90 -10.43 3.60 5.34
CA ASP A 90 -11.54 4.25 6.04
C ASP A 90 -11.27 4.53 7.53
N ASN A 91 -10.43 3.72 8.18
CA ASN A 91 -10.02 3.90 9.57
C ASN A 91 -8.97 5.02 9.79
N GLU A 92 -8.33 5.51 8.74
CA GLU A 92 -7.33 6.60 8.81
C GLU A 92 -7.92 7.95 8.37
N VAL A 93 -9.17 7.98 7.91
CA VAL A 93 -9.83 9.19 7.37
C VAL A 93 -10.99 9.59 8.29
N GLN A 94 -10.84 10.71 8.98
CA GLN A 94 -11.86 11.26 9.89
C GLN A 94 -12.81 12.24 9.17
N ILE A 95 -13.94 12.56 9.82
CA ILE A 95 -14.85 13.61 9.36
C ILE A 95 -14.08 14.93 9.23
N GLY A 96 -14.06 15.51 8.03
CA GLY A 96 -13.30 16.72 7.72
C GLY A 96 -11.92 16.50 7.08
N HIS A 97 -11.56 15.26 6.70
CA HIS A 97 -10.38 15.01 5.89
C HIS A 97 -10.57 15.55 4.46
N ALA A 98 -9.54 16.16 3.89
CA ALA A 98 -9.54 16.74 2.54
C ALA A 98 -9.93 15.77 1.39
N LEU A 99 -9.94 14.46 1.68
CA LEU A 99 -10.38 13.44 0.73
C LEU A 99 -11.90 13.47 0.55
N PHE A 100 -12.66 13.72 1.62
CA PHE A 100 -14.10 13.88 1.53
C PHE A 100 -14.47 15.15 0.76
N ASP A 101 -13.72 16.24 0.98
CA ASP A 101 -13.88 17.49 0.22
C ASP A 101 -13.58 17.28 -1.27
N LEU A 102 -12.55 16.48 -1.60
CA LEU A 102 -12.29 16.07 -2.99
C LEU A 102 -13.50 15.33 -3.58
N MET A 103 -14.05 14.34 -2.88
CA MET A 103 -15.21 13.57 -3.36
C MET A 103 -16.43 14.46 -3.60
N GLU A 104 -16.73 15.38 -2.69
CA GLU A 104 -17.83 16.34 -2.84
C GLU A 104 -17.60 17.27 -4.05
N ARG A 105 -16.39 17.80 -4.23
CA ARG A 105 -16.05 18.64 -5.39
C ARG A 105 -16.18 17.89 -6.72
N LEU A 106 -15.85 16.60 -6.76
CA LEU A 106 -16.03 15.75 -7.94
C LEU A 106 -17.52 15.52 -8.26
N GLU A 107 -18.35 15.29 -7.24
CA GLU A 107 -19.80 15.18 -7.41
C GLU A 107 -20.40 16.49 -7.95
N ILE A 108 -20.02 17.65 -7.40
CA ILE A 108 -20.44 18.97 -7.90
C ILE A 108 -20.00 19.18 -9.36
N SER A 109 -18.81 18.70 -9.72
CA SER A 109 -18.27 18.76 -11.08
C SER A 109 -18.93 17.75 -12.04
N ASN A 110 -19.91 16.96 -11.57
CA ASN A 110 -20.58 15.85 -12.27
C ASN A 110 -19.62 14.79 -12.82
N VAL A 111 -18.56 14.49 -12.08
CA VAL A 111 -17.68 13.35 -12.39
C VAL A 111 -18.34 12.09 -11.85
N PRO A 112 -18.49 11.01 -12.65
CA PRO A 112 -19.06 9.76 -12.16
C PRO A 112 -18.13 9.14 -11.11
N LEU A 113 -18.61 9.07 -9.87
CA LEU A 113 -17.88 8.52 -8.74
C LEU A 113 -18.57 7.23 -8.28
N ASN A 114 -17.80 6.15 -8.13
CA ASN A 114 -18.29 4.91 -7.54
C ASN A 114 -17.40 4.53 -6.36
N LYS A 115 -18.00 4.43 -5.18
CA LYS A 115 -17.31 4.06 -3.95
C LYS A 115 -17.56 2.59 -3.65
N VAL A 116 -16.50 1.80 -3.68
CA VAL A 116 -16.52 0.38 -3.28
C VAL A 116 -15.89 0.28 -1.90
N SER A 117 -16.68 -0.08 -0.89
CA SER A 117 -16.17 -0.40 0.44
C SER A 117 -15.81 -1.88 0.49
N LEU A 118 -14.56 -2.18 0.82
CA LEU A 118 -14.06 -3.53 0.96
C LEU A 118 -14.04 -3.91 2.44
N THR A 119 -14.65 -5.04 2.78
CA THR A 119 -14.56 -5.66 4.10
C THR A 119 -13.62 -6.87 4.06
N GLY A 120 -13.34 -7.47 5.22
CA GLY A 120 -12.75 -8.80 5.25
C GLY A 120 -13.60 -9.82 4.47
N LEU A 121 -12.97 -10.91 4.06
CA LEU A 121 -13.63 -12.07 3.46
C LEU A 121 -14.62 -12.67 4.46
N ASP A 122 -15.82 -13.00 4.00
CA ASP A 122 -16.69 -13.83 4.80
C ASP A 122 -16.18 -15.28 4.85
N GLN A 123 -16.87 -16.10 5.64
CA GLN A 123 -16.49 -17.49 5.87
C GLN A 123 -16.64 -18.37 4.62
N GLU A 124 -17.51 -18.01 3.68
CA GLU A 124 -17.74 -18.76 2.44
C GLU A 124 -16.63 -18.46 1.44
N HIS A 125 -16.40 -17.19 1.14
CA HIS A 125 -15.32 -16.73 0.26
C HIS A 125 -13.93 -17.12 0.79
N LEU A 126 -13.73 -17.11 2.12
CA LEU A 126 -12.48 -17.59 2.71
C LEU A 126 -12.31 -19.10 2.49
N ASN A 127 -13.37 -19.89 2.63
CA ASN A 127 -13.29 -21.33 2.37
C ASN A 127 -13.03 -21.62 0.88
N GLU A 128 -13.66 -20.88 -0.03
CA GLU A 128 -13.38 -20.96 -1.47
C GLU A 128 -11.90 -20.66 -1.74
N MET A 129 -11.39 -19.54 -1.24
CA MET A 129 -9.98 -19.15 -1.39
C MET A 129 -9.01 -20.22 -0.87
N ILE A 130 -9.27 -20.81 0.31
CA ILE A 130 -8.42 -21.87 0.87
C ILE A 130 -8.55 -23.16 0.07
N SER A 131 -9.77 -23.50 -0.36
CA SER A 131 -10.02 -24.71 -1.15
C SER A 131 -9.29 -24.66 -2.49
N ASP A 132 -9.32 -23.51 -3.16
CA ASP A 132 -8.62 -23.27 -4.42
C ASP A 132 -7.10 -23.30 -4.22
N ALA A 133 -6.60 -22.61 -3.19
CA ALA A 133 -5.17 -22.59 -2.88
C ALA A 133 -4.58 -23.98 -2.59
N LEU A 134 -5.37 -24.87 -1.99
CA LEU A 134 -4.96 -26.23 -1.66
C LEU A 134 -5.36 -27.26 -2.72
N CYS A 135 -6.03 -26.85 -3.79
CA CYS A 135 -6.63 -27.72 -4.80
C CYS A 135 -7.55 -28.80 -4.20
N LEU A 136 -8.38 -28.41 -3.22
CA LEU A 136 -9.32 -29.27 -2.51
C LEU A 136 -10.76 -28.87 -2.84
N TYR A 137 -11.70 -29.80 -2.66
CA TYR A 137 -13.11 -29.44 -2.66
C TYR A 137 -13.46 -28.61 -1.42
N PRO A 138 -14.33 -27.60 -1.51
CA PRO A 138 -14.71 -26.73 -0.39
C PRO A 138 -15.20 -27.47 0.86
N ARG A 139 -15.82 -28.64 0.70
CA ARG A 139 -16.26 -29.51 1.81
C ARG A 139 -15.11 -30.10 2.63
N ILE A 140 -13.93 -30.28 2.03
CA ILE A 140 -12.75 -30.88 2.67
C ILE A 140 -11.96 -29.83 3.43
N SER A 141 -11.81 -28.63 2.85
CA SER A 141 -11.11 -27.50 3.48
C SER A 141 -11.92 -26.82 4.59
N LYS A 142 -13.22 -27.14 4.72
CA LYS A 142 -14.13 -26.41 5.60
C LYS A 142 -13.63 -26.32 7.03
N SER A 143 -13.19 -27.43 7.62
CA SER A 143 -12.73 -27.42 9.01
C SER A 143 -11.49 -26.56 9.23
N LEU A 144 -10.53 -26.58 8.30
CA LEU A 144 -9.39 -25.68 8.28
C LEU A 144 -9.84 -24.22 8.12
N SER A 145 -10.72 -23.95 7.15
CA SER A 145 -11.23 -22.61 6.86
C SER A 145 -11.95 -21.98 8.05
N ASP A 146 -12.67 -22.78 8.84
CA ASP A 146 -13.39 -22.29 10.01
C ASP A 146 -12.41 -21.88 11.12
N ILE A 147 -11.34 -22.65 11.32
CA ILE A 147 -10.28 -22.29 12.28
C ILE A 147 -9.55 -21.02 11.81
N VAL A 148 -9.21 -20.95 10.53
CA VAL A 148 -8.54 -19.78 9.94
C VAL A 148 -9.44 -18.54 10.04
N PHE A 149 -10.73 -18.65 9.72
CA PHE A 149 -11.68 -17.54 9.84
C PHE A 149 -11.84 -17.07 11.29
N GLN A 150 -11.95 -17.99 12.25
CA GLN A 150 -12.09 -17.65 13.67
C GLN A 150 -10.93 -16.78 14.17
N LYS A 151 -9.71 -17.08 13.74
CA LYS A 151 -8.50 -16.38 14.18
C LYS A 151 -8.18 -15.13 13.34
N THR A 152 -8.47 -15.13 12.04
CA THR A 152 -8.12 -14.01 11.13
C THR A 152 -9.24 -12.99 10.95
N LYS A 153 -10.46 -13.34 11.35
CA LYS A 153 -11.70 -12.57 11.10
C LYS A 153 -11.89 -12.22 9.62
N GLY A 154 -11.40 -13.07 8.72
CA GLY A 154 -11.55 -12.87 7.27
C GLY A 154 -10.58 -11.88 6.65
N ASN A 155 -9.64 -11.30 7.40
CA ASN A 155 -8.66 -10.38 6.82
C ASN A 155 -7.67 -11.13 5.92
N PRO A 156 -7.62 -10.86 4.59
CA PRO A 156 -6.79 -11.63 3.65
C PRO A 156 -5.30 -11.66 4.00
N PHE A 157 -4.77 -10.55 4.54
CA PHE A 157 -3.36 -10.47 4.94
C PHE A 157 -3.06 -11.45 6.08
N PHE A 158 -3.90 -11.46 7.13
CA PHE A 158 -3.74 -12.40 8.24
C PHE A 158 -4.01 -13.84 7.82
N VAL A 159 -4.92 -14.09 6.88
CA VAL A 159 -5.13 -15.42 6.32
C VAL A 159 -3.87 -15.93 5.65
N LEU A 160 -3.26 -15.13 4.78
CA LEU A 160 -2.04 -15.54 4.07
C LEU A 160 -0.88 -15.79 5.03
N GLU A 161 -0.63 -14.87 5.97
CA GLU A 161 0.45 -15.01 6.95
C GLU A 161 0.23 -16.21 7.88
N PHE A 162 -1.01 -16.47 8.29
CA PHE A 162 -1.32 -17.63 9.12
C PHE A 162 -1.11 -18.94 8.34
N MET A 163 -1.61 -19.02 7.10
CA MET A 163 -1.41 -20.19 6.24
C MET A 163 0.08 -20.46 5.98
N GLN A 164 0.88 -19.42 5.73
CA GLN A 164 2.33 -19.53 5.60
C GLN A 164 3.00 -19.99 6.90
N SER A 165 2.55 -19.48 8.05
CA SER A 165 3.03 -19.90 9.37
C SER A 165 2.78 -21.40 9.58
N LEU A 166 1.56 -21.87 9.29
CA LEU A 166 1.20 -23.29 9.39
C LEU A 166 2.08 -24.18 8.52
N GLN A 167 2.36 -23.75 7.29
CA GLN A 167 3.25 -24.49 6.39
C GLN A 167 4.70 -24.50 6.93
N SER A 168 5.22 -23.34 7.35
CA SER A 168 6.60 -23.20 7.84
C SER A 168 6.89 -24.01 9.10
N ARG A 169 5.87 -24.19 9.96
CA ARG A 169 5.93 -25.00 11.18
C ARG A 169 5.60 -26.48 10.94
N GLY A 170 5.28 -26.85 9.70
CA GLY A 170 4.89 -28.22 9.37
C GLY A 170 3.53 -28.65 9.96
N LEU A 171 2.64 -27.71 10.27
CA LEU A 171 1.28 -28.01 10.74
C LEU A 171 0.30 -28.22 9.57
N LEU A 172 0.65 -27.68 8.40
CA LEU A 172 -0.01 -27.94 7.13
C LEU A 172 1.03 -28.53 6.17
N GLN A 173 0.90 -29.83 5.88
CA GLN A 173 1.86 -30.56 5.04
C GLN A 173 1.16 -31.26 3.89
N TYR A 174 1.87 -31.38 2.76
CA TYR A 174 1.43 -32.20 1.65
C TYR A 174 1.98 -33.62 1.81
N ASP A 175 1.10 -34.58 2.06
CA ASP A 175 1.44 -36.00 2.10
C ASP A 175 1.55 -36.53 0.66
N SER A 176 2.77 -36.86 0.25
CA SER A 176 3.07 -37.37 -1.10
C SER A 176 2.57 -38.80 -1.33
N CYS A 177 2.44 -39.62 -0.28
CA CYS A 177 1.90 -40.97 -0.37
C CYS A 177 0.39 -40.94 -0.62
N GLN A 178 -0.32 -40.05 0.08
CA GLN A 178 -1.77 -39.90 -0.05
C GLN A 178 -2.19 -38.85 -1.10
N LYS A 179 -1.22 -38.12 -1.68
CA LYS A 179 -1.42 -37.01 -2.63
C LYS A 179 -2.41 -35.96 -2.13
N ARG A 180 -2.36 -35.64 -0.85
CA ARG A 180 -3.30 -34.70 -0.22
C ARG A 180 -2.63 -33.84 0.84
N TRP A 181 -3.23 -32.68 1.08
CA TRP A 181 -2.92 -31.90 2.26
C TRP A 181 -3.44 -32.60 3.52
N VAL A 182 -2.60 -32.60 4.56
CA VAL A 182 -2.87 -33.14 5.88
C VAL A 182 -2.56 -32.05 6.91
N TRP A 183 -3.46 -31.92 7.88
CA TRP A 183 -3.34 -31.00 8.99
C TRP A 183 -3.98 -31.61 10.24
N ASN A 184 -3.60 -31.11 11.40
CA ASN A 184 -4.21 -31.49 12.67
C ASN A 184 -4.94 -30.27 13.28
N GLU A 185 -6.27 -30.37 13.35
CA GLU A 185 -7.13 -29.27 13.82
C GLU A 185 -6.81 -28.84 15.25
N ASP A 186 -6.52 -29.77 16.16
CA ASP A 186 -6.24 -29.46 17.55
C ASP A 186 -4.95 -28.65 17.69
N THR A 187 -3.91 -29.03 16.93
CA THR A 187 -2.64 -28.28 16.91
C THR A 187 -2.80 -26.88 16.30
N ILE A 188 -3.61 -26.74 15.24
CA ILE A 188 -3.86 -25.44 14.60
C ILE A 188 -4.72 -24.54 15.50
N ARG A 189 -5.68 -25.11 16.23
CA ARG A 189 -6.48 -24.34 17.22
C ARG A 189 -5.62 -23.83 18.37
N ALA A 190 -4.67 -24.65 18.83
CA ALA A 190 -3.73 -24.28 19.88
C ALA A 190 -2.72 -23.20 19.44
N GLU A 191 -2.47 -23.08 18.13
CA GLU A 191 -1.58 -22.03 17.64
C GLU A 191 -2.21 -20.64 17.73
N GLU A 192 -1.53 -19.73 18.41
CA GLU A 192 -1.94 -18.34 18.43
C GLU A 192 -1.68 -17.71 17.05
N ILE A 193 -2.72 -17.09 16.48
CA ILE A 193 -2.43 -16.02 15.53
C ILE A 193 -1.79 -14.91 16.35
N THR A 194 -0.71 -14.35 15.84
CA THR A 194 -0.21 -13.08 16.36
C THR A 194 -1.31 -12.06 16.05
N ASP A 195 -2.26 -11.91 16.97
CA ASP A 195 -3.50 -11.13 16.86
C ASP A 195 -3.24 -9.63 16.64
N ASN A 196 -1.99 -9.24 16.43
CA ASN A 196 -1.56 -7.87 16.28
C ASN A 196 -0.54 -7.78 15.14
N VAL A 197 -0.81 -6.91 14.16
CA VAL A 197 0.16 -6.51 13.13
C VAL A 197 1.49 -6.13 13.79
N LEU A 198 1.44 -5.52 14.98
CA LEU A 198 2.62 -5.18 15.77
C LEU A 198 3.44 -6.40 16.20
N GLN A 199 2.81 -7.51 16.60
CA GLN A 199 3.54 -8.73 16.97
C GLN A 199 4.11 -9.43 15.75
N LEU A 200 3.39 -9.44 14.62
CA LEU A 200 3.92 -9.97 13.35
C LEU A 200 5.12 -9.14 12.89
N LEU A 201 5.01 -7.81 12.88
CA LEU A 201 6.11 -6.90 12.56
C LEU A 201 7.26 -7.06 13.56
N SER A 202 6.98 -7.22 14.85
CA SER A 202 8.00 -7.50 15.86
C SER A 202 8.71 -8.82 15.59
N SER A 203 7.98 -9.88 15.20
CA SER A 203 8.56 -11.17 14.86
C SER A 203 9.44 -11.08 13.60
N LYS A 204 9.01 -10.32 12.58
CA LYS A 204 9.80 -10.07 11.36
C LYS A 204 11.04 -9.22 11.69
N MET A 205 10.90 -8.17 12.50
CA MET A 205 12.02 -7.35 12.97
C MET A 205 13.04 -8.18 13.76
N ASN A 206 12.57 -9.08 14.65
CA ASN A 206 13.44 -9.93 15.45
C ASN A 206 14.21 -10.96 14.62
N ARG A 207 13.75 -11.28 13.40
CA ARG A 207 14.50 -12.14 12.44
C ARG A 207 15.63 -11.39 11.74
N LEU A 208 15.61 -10.06 11.74
CA LEU A 208 16.67 -9.23 11.14
C LEU A 208 17.90 -9.19 12.05
N SER A 209 19.08 -8.95 11.46
CA SER A 209 20.31 -8.75 12.23
C SER A 209 20.19 -7.55 13.17
N LYS A 210 20.96 -7.55 14.26
CA LYS A 210 20.98 -6.43 15.22
C LYS A 210 21.34 -5.10 14.57
N ASP A 211 22.20 -5.15 13.55
CA ASP A 211 22.62 -3.98 12.78
C ASP A 211 21.46 -3.42 11.95
N MET A 212 20.71 -4.29 11.26
CA MET A 212 19.52 -3.92 10.49
C MET A 212 18.40 -3.38 11.41
N GLN A 213 18.19 -3.98 12.58
CA GLN A 213 17.21 -3.49 13.55
C GLN A 213 17.56 -2.10 14.07
N SER A 214 18.85 -1.85 14.35
CA SER A 214 19.34 -0.54 14.79
C SER A 214 19.18 0.50 13.70
N LEU A 215 19.49 0.15 12.46
CA LEU A 215 19.27 0.99 11.29
C LEU A 215 17.80 1.37 11.14
N LEU A 216 16.89 0.40 11.18
CA LEU A 216 15.45 0.68 11.05
C LEU A 216 14.93 1.60 12.16
N LYS A 217 15.40 1.44 13.41
CA LYS A 217 15.03 2.33 14.52
C LYS A 217 15.47 3.76 14.29
N VAL A 218 16.72 3.96 13.84
CA VAL A 218 17.27 5.27 13.56
C VAL A 218 16.54 5.91 12.37
N MET A 219 16.34 5.14 11.29
CA MET A 219 15.66 5.62 10.08
C MET A 219 14.19 5.95 10.32
N ALA A 220 13.51 5.22 11.21
CA ALA A 220 12.13 5.54 11.60
C ALA A 220 11.98 6.95 12.19
N CYS A 221 13.02 7.51 12.83
CA CYS A 221 13.02 8.88 13.34
C CYS A 221 13.06 9.95 12.23
N PHE A 222 13.58 9.61 11.05
CA PHE A 222 13.68 10.53 9.90
C PHE A 222 12.48 10.43 8.95
N GLY A 223 11.54 9.52 9.20
CA GLY A 223 10.32 9.35 8.42
C GLY A 223 10.48 8.43 7.20
N THR A 224 9.85 8.79 6.08
CA THR A 224 9.70 7.89 4.92
C THR A 224 10.87 7.90 3.93
N SER A 225 11.77 8.88 4.02
CA SER A 225 12.91 9.02 3.12
C SER A 225 14.01 9.82 3.81
N THR A 226 15.25 9.40 3.65
CA THR A 226 16.42 10.07 4.25
C THR A 226 17.52 10.20 3.20
N ASN A 227 18.22 11.33 3.19
CA ASN A 227 19.38 11.52 2.32
C ASN A 227 20.55 10.64 2.76
N GLU A 228 21.28 10.09 1.78
CA GLU A 228 22.47 9.24 2.01
C GLU A 228 23.55 9.96 2.84
N SER A 229 23.65 11.29 2.73
CA SER A 229 24.56 12.11 3.53
C SER A 229 24.31 12.01 5.03
N VAL A 230 23.05 11.83 5.46
CA VAL A 230 22.69 11.63 6.87
C VAL A 230 23.16 10.26 7.35
N ILE A 231 23.04 9.23 6.51
CA ILE A 231 23.56 7.88 6.81
C ILE A 231 25.09 7.91 6.92
N GLY A 232 25.76 8.63 6.02
CA GLY A 232 27.20 8.87 6.07
C GLY A 232 27.63 9.50 7.40
N TYR A 233 27.00 10.60 7.80
CA TYR A 233 27.30 11.29 9.06
C TYR A 233 27.04 10.42 10.30
N LEU A 234 25.95 9.66 10.32
CA LEU A 234 25.66 8.76 11.44
C LEU A 234 26.67 7.61 11.52
N SER A 235 27.17 7.11 10.38
CA SER A 235 28.18 6.04 10.35
C SER A 235 29.57 6.46 10.86
N GLU A 236 29.85 7.76 10.96
CA GLU A 236 31.09 8.29 11.56
C GLU A 236 31.07 8.26 13.10
N SER A 237 29.87 8.13 13.70
CA SER A 237 29.73 8.01 15.15
C SER A 237 30.01 6.57 15.61
N PRO A 238 30.84 6.37 16.65
CA PRO A 238 31.24 5.03 17.11
C PRO A 238 30.05 4.17 17.59
N GLU A 239 28.96 4.82 18.01
CA GLU A 239 27.70 4.16 18.43
C GLU A 239 26.92 3.53 17.27
N TYR A 240 27.21 3.92 16.03
CA TYR A 240 26.40 3.61 14.84
C TYR A 240 27.22 3.02 13.67
N LEU A 241 28.45 2.56 13.94
CA LEU A 241 29.38 2.03 12.93
C LEU A 241 28.79 0.85 12.11
N GLY A 242 27.92 0.05 12.74
CA GLY A 242 27.25 -1.11 12.13
C GLY A 242 26.09 -0.74 11.17
N LEU A 243 25.70 0.52 11.06
CA LEU A 243 24.58 0.94 10.20
C LEU A 243 24.80 0.61 8.73
N ARG A 244 26.04 0.73 8.22
CA ARG A 244 26.38 0.37 6.83
C ARG A 244 26.27 -1.13 6.57
N ASN A 245 26.68 -1.96 7.53
CA ASN A 245 26.57 -3.41 7.42
C ASN A 245 25.10 -3.86 7.30
N GLY A 246 24.17 -3.13 7.91
CA GLY A 246 22.73 -3.35 7.75
C GLY A 246 22.20 -3.04 6.34
N LEU A 247 22.81 -2.13 5.59
CA LEU A 247 22.45 -1.82 4.20
C LEU A 247 23.03 -2.81 3.20
N GLU A 248 24.23 -3.33 3.47
CA GLU A 248 24.92 -4.30 2.59
C GLU A 248 24.39 -5.73 2.74
N GLY A 249 23.71 -6.04 3.85
CA GLY A 249 23.10 -7.35 4.12
C GLY A 249 21.65 -7.51 3.66
N ALA A 250 21.08 -6.53 2.95
CA ALA A 250 19.70 -6.53 2.46
C ALA A 250 19.57 -7.11 1.04
#